data_AF-A0A1Y1QMW3-F1
#
_entry.id   AF-A0A1Y1QMW3-F1
#
_cell.length_a   1.000
_cell.length_b   1.000
_cell.length_c   1.000
_cell.angle_alpha   90.00
_cell.angle_beta   90.00
_cell.angle_gamma   90.00
#
_symmetry.space_group_name_H-M   'P 1'
#
loop_
_entity.id
_entity.type
_entity.pdbx_description
1 polymer ?
#
loop_
_entity_poly.entity_id
_entity_poly.type
_entity_poly.pdbx_seq_one_letter_code
_entity_poly.pdbx_strand_id
1 'polypeptide(L)'
;MTKVKPWCWQVAANGNGPDWLLLAHVTPDSVAAMAAALANTTLDGYRQCADTPYTLMDSPNAVTYLGNLAGNEPRNIWVYNLVEIQGDSIKVESGYGGRGDVNNQAETDFLLHLFALPNITLQSWQVLAGGEGYDYVVSAAGTDAGSFMAYLSPD
;
A
#
# COMPACT_ATOMS: atom_id res chain seq x y z
N MET A 1 16.37 7.23 -13.95
CA MET A 1 15.07 6.58 -13.67
C MET A 1 13.98 7.49 -14.17
N THR A 2 13.02 6.95 -14.93
CA THR A 2 11.83 7.67 -15.34
C THR A 2 11.05 8.03 -14.08
N LYS A 3 10.69 9.31 -13.92
CA LYS A 3 9.92 9.76 -12.75
C LYS A 3 8.49 9.23 -12.89
N VAL A 4 8.09 8.28 -12.06
CA VAL A 4 6.71 7.78 -11.98
C VAL A 4 5.89 8.63 -11.01
N LYS A 5 4.58 8.67 -11.20
CA LYS A 5 3.61 9.25 -10.27
C LYS A 5 3.44 8.29 -9.07
N PRO A 6 3.21 8.78 -7.84
CA PRO A 6 2.85 7.92 -6.70
C PRO A 6 1.52 7.19 -6.94
N TRP A 7 1.31 6.00 -6.36
CA TRP A 7 0.10 5.19 -6.56
C TRP A 7 -1.22 5.95 -6.30
N CYS A 8 -1.22 6.89 -5.35
CA CYS A 8 -2.39 7.67 -4.96
C CYS A 8 -2.60 8.94 -5.80
N TRP A 9 -1.79 9.19 -6.84
CA TRP A 9 -1.75 10.50 -7.51
C TRP A 9 -3.12 11.00 -7.99
N GLN A 10 -3.96 10.11 -8.53
CA GLN A 10 -5.26 10.50 -9.05
C GLN A 10 -6.24 10.86 -7.94
N VAL A 11 -6.15 10.17 -6.80
CA VAL A 11 -6.94 10.49 -5.61
C VAL A 11 -6.55 11.86 -5.07
N ALA A 12 -5.25 12.13 -4.97
CA ALA A 12 -4.71 13.41 -4.56
C ALA A 12 -5.14 14.55 -5.50
N ALA A 13 -5.07 14.33 -6.81
CA ALA A 13 -5.47 15.32 -7.82
C ALA A 13 -6.97 15.66 -7.76
N ASN A 14 -7.81 14.69 -7.39
CA ASN A 14 -9.25 14.86 -7.30
C ASN A 14 -9.72 15.37 -5.92
N GLY A 15 -8.87 15.33 -4.90
CA GLY A 15 -9.22 15.72 -3.53
C GLY A 15 -10.25 14.80 -2.87
N ASN A 16 -10.23 13.50 -3.20
CA ASN A 16 -11.21 12.53 -2.70
C ASN A 16 -10.81 11.93 -1.33
N GLY A 17 -11.83 11.63 -0.51
CA GLY A 17 -11.73 10.93 0.77
C GLY A 17 -10.96 11.67 1.85
N PRO A 18 -11.02 11.21 3.10
CA PRO A 18 -9.87 11.27 3.98
C PRO A 18 -8.93 10.10 3.71
N ASP A 19 -9.41 8.87 3.54
CA ASP A 19 -8.54 7.70 3.45
C ASP A 19 -8.32 7.25 2.00
N TRP A 20 -7.07 6.93 1.67
CA TRP A 20 -6.65 6.48 0.35
C TRP A 20 -6.18 5.04 0.45
N LEU A 21 -6.62 4.20 -0.49
CA LEU A 21 -6.27 2.78 -0.50
C LEU A 21 -5.81 2.34 -1.88
N LEU A 22 -4.81 1.47 -1.90
CA LEU A 22 -4.52 0.59 -3.02
C LEU A 22 -4.78 -0.84 -2.59
N LEU A 23 -5.60 -1.54 -3.36
CA LEU A 23 -5.85 -2.96 -3.20
C LEU A 23 -5.31 -3.66 -4.44
N ALA A 24 -4.47 -4.67 -4.26
CA ALA A 24 -3.88 -5.45 -5.33
C ALA A 24 -3.95 -6.94 -5.00
N HIS A 25 -4.15 -7.76 -6.03
CA HIS A 25 -4.16 -9.21 -5.93
C HIS A 25 -3.13 -9.80 -6.88
N VAL A 26 -2.24 -10.64 -6.36
CA VAL A 26 -1.36 -11.48 -7.19
C VAL A 26 -2.07 -12.80 -7.53
N THR A 27 -1.55 -13.56 -8.48
CA THR A 27 -2.09 -14.90 -8.73
C THR A 27 -1.82 -15.83 -7.54
N PRO A 28 -2.67 -16.85 -7.30
CA PRO A 28 -2.42 -17.85 -6.24
C PRO A 28 -1.05 -18.53 -6.34
N ASP A 29 -0.56 -18.77 -7.56
CA ASP A 29 0.76 -19.37 -7.81
C ASP A 29 1.92 -18.45 -7.37
N SER A 30 1.68 -17.15 -7.24
CA SER A 30 2.67 -16.15 -6.82
C SER A 30 2.85 -16.08 -5.30
N VAL A 31 1.92 -16.65 -4.50
CA VAL A 31 1.89 -16.47 -3.03
C VAL A 31 3.20 -16.93 -2.37
N ALA A 32 3.71 -18.10 -2.76
CA ALA A 32 4.96 -18.63 -2.21
C ALA A 32 6.17 -17.76 -2.59
N ALA A 33 6.22 -17.26 -3.83
CA ALA A 33 7.28 -16.39 -4.30
C ALA A 33 7.24 -15.02 -3.61
N MET A 34 6.04 -14.48 -3.38
CA MET A 34 5.84 -13.23 -2.64
C MET A 34 6.30 -13.38 -1.19
N ALA A 35 5.91 -14.44 -0.49
CA ALA A 35 6.39 -14.69 0.88
C ALA A 35 7.92 -14.78 0.97
N ALA A 36 8.56 -15.44 -0.01
CA ALA A 36 10.02 -15.53 -0.07
C ALA A 36 10.69 -14.17 -0.36
N ALA A 37 10.09 -13.32 -1.19
CA ALA A 37 10.59 -11.97 -1.47
C ALA A 37 10.53 -11.08 -0.22
N LEU A 38 9.40 -11.12 0.50
CA LEU A 38 9.18 -10.29 1.70
C LEU A 38 10.15 -10.61 2.84
N ALA A 39 10.64 -11.84 2.94
CA ALA A 39 11.61 -12.24 3.97
C ALA A 39 12.91 -11.41 3.96
N ASN A 40 13.26 -10.78 2.83
CA ASN A 40 14.45 -9.95 2.69
C ASN A 40 14.15 -8.53 2.21
N THR A 41 12.87 -8.13 2.17
CA THR A 41 12.50 -6.81 1.68
C THR A 41 12.34 -5.84 2.84
N THR A 42 12.98 -4.68 2.73
CA THR A 42 12.77 -3.54 3.62
C THR A 42 12.03 -2.44 2.85
N LEU A 43 11.22 -1.68 3.57
CA LEU A 43 10.59 -0.47 3.04
C LEU A 43 11.09 0.73 3.83
N ASP A 44 11.79 1.64 3.15
CA ASP A 44 12.38 2.81 3.78
C ASP A 44 11.30 3.67 4.44
N GLY A 45 11.54 4.07 5.69
CA GLY A 45 10.57 4.82 6.49
C GLY A 45 9.55 3.94 7.22
N TYR A 46 9.57 2.61 7.06
CA TYR A 46 8.63 1.68 7.69
C TYR A 46 9.31 0.74 8.70
N ARG A 47 8.49 0.23 9.61
CA ARG A 47 8.83 -0.83 10.54
C ARG A 47 7.86 -1.99 10.40
N GLN A 48 8.41 -3.20 10.31
CA GLN A 48 7.64 -4.42 10.37
C GLN A 48 7.02 -4.61 11.75
N CYS A 49 5.70 -4.77 11.79
CA CYS A 49 4.90 -4.90 13.00
C CYS A 49 4.36 -6.32 13.19
N ALA A 50 4.19 -7.09 12.11
CA ALA A 50 3.77 -8.48 12.16
C ALA A 50 4.29 -9.27 10.95
N ASP A 51 4.50 -10.57 11.13
CA ASP A 51 4.92 -11.50 10.07
C ASP A 51 3.71 -12.12 9.35
N THR A 52 2.55 -12.19 10.00
CA THR A 52 1.32 -12.75 9.44
C THR A 52 0.08 -12.07 10.06
N PRO A 53 -0.67 -11.26 9.28
CA PRO A 53 -0.31 -10.79 7.94
C PRO A 53 1.02 -10.02 7.96
N TYR A 54 1.79 -10.07 6.87
CA TYR A 54 3.03 -9.31 6.78
C TYR A 54 2.67 -7.83 6.77
N THR A 55 2.99 -7.14 7.87
CA THR A 55 2.48 -5.79 8.15
C THR A 55 3.62 -4.83 8.36
N LEU A 56 3.68 -3.78 7.53
CA LEU A 56 4.59 -2.66 7.64
C LEU A 56 3.79 -1.41 8.01
N MET A 57 4.16 -0.76 9.11
CA MET A 57 3.62 0.55 9.49
C MET A 57 4.70 1.60 9.31
N ASP A 58 4.34 2.83 8.95
CA ASP A 58 5.31 3.91 8.99
C ASP A 58 6.01 3.99 10.37
N SER A 59 7.30 4.31 10.35
CA SER A 59 8.12 4.26 11.56
C SER A 59 7.62 5.18 12.69
N PRO A 60 7.10 6.40 12.40
CA PRO A 60 6.52 7.26 13.44
C PRO A 60 5.34 6.63 14.18
N ASN A 61 4.47 5.89 13.49
CA ASN A 61 3.25 5.32 14.08
C ASN A 61 3.41 3.87 14.55
N ALA A 62 4.47 3.15 14.17
CA ALA A 62 4.65 1.73 14.45
C ALA A 62 4.53 1.33 15.93
N VAL A 63 5.13 2.09 16.85
CA VAL A 63 5.04 1.80 18.30
C VAL A 63 3.60 1.92 18.80
N THR A 64 2.90 2.96 18.36
CA THR A 64 1.50 3.19 18.74
C THR A 64 0.58 2.14 18.12
N TYR A 65 0.81 1.77 16.87
CA TYR A 65 0.08 0.70 16.19
C TYR A 65 0.19 -0.64 16.94
N LEU A 66 1.41 -1.05 17.31
CA LEU A 66 1.63 -2.25 18.12
C LEU A 66 0.96 -2.17 19.50
N GLY A 67 1.02 -1.01 20.15
CA GLY A 67 0.34 -0.76 21.43
C GLY A 67 -1.18 -0.91 21.34
N ASN A 68 -1.77 -0.44 20.24
CA ASN A 68 -3.20 -0.59 19.94
C ASN A 68 -3.58 -2.06 19.73
N LEU A 69 -2.80 -2.81 18.96
CA LEU A 69 -3.05 -4.25 18.73
C LEU A 69 -2.99 -5.06 20.03
N ALA A 70 -2.07 -4.72 20.94
CA ALA A 70 -1.95 -5.39 22.23
C ALA A 70 -3.07 -5.01 23.23
N GLY A 71 -3.86 -3.98 22.94
CA GLY A 71 -4.92 -3.48 23.83
C GLY A 71 -4.41 -2.80 25.11
N ASN A 72 -3.11 -2.50 25.19
CA ASN A 72 -2.48 -2.01 26.42
C ASN A 72 -2.65 -0.49 26.61
N GLU A 73 -2.61 0.29 25.53
CA GLU A 73 -2.78 1.74 25.53
C GLU A 73 -3.41 2.21 24.21
N PRO A 74 -4.74 2.13 24.06
CA PRO A 74 -5.40 2.56 22.82
C PRO A 74 -5.18 4.06 22.61
N ARG A 75 -4.48 4.41 21.53
CA ARG A 75 -4.26 5.79 21.08
C ARG A 75 -4.76 5.93 19.66
N ASN A 76 -5.34 7.10 19.38
CA ASN A 76 -5.88 7.36 18.07
C ASN A 76 -4.76 7.70 17.08
N ILE A 77 -4.72 7.00 15.94
CA ILE A 77 -3.76 7.24 14.84
C ILE A 77 -4.57 7.53 13.59
N TRP A 78 -4.72 8.81 13.26
CA TRP A 78 -5.52 9.24 12.11
C TRP A 78 -4.70 9.40 10.84
N VAL A 79 -3.44 9.84 10.97
CA VAL A 79 -2.54 10.08 9.84
C VAL A 79 -1.44 9.03 9.90
N TYR A 80 -1.51 8.05 9.00
CA TYR A 80 -0.58 6.93 8.96
C TYR A 80 -0.47 6.35 7.55
N ASN A 81 0.58 5.58 7.32
CA ASN A 81 0.71 4.68 6.18
C ASN A 81 0.91 3.23 6.61
N LEU A 82 0.18 2.32 5.98
CA LEU A 82 0.18 0.89 6.27
C LEU A 82 0.31 0.09 4.97
N VAL A 83 1.21 -0.89 4.97
CA VAL A 83 1.25 -1.96 3.95
C VAL A 83 0.95 -3.27 4.65
N GLU A 84 -0.07 -3.98 4.17
CA GLU A 84 -0.46 -5.30 4.69
C GLU A 84 -0.52 -6.31 3.54
N ILE A 85 0.13 -7.45 3.72
CA ILE A 85 0.17 -8.51 2.72
C ILE A 85 -0.25 -9.83 3.38
N GLN A 86 -1.28 -10.46 2.81
CA GLN A 86 -1.82 -11.72 3.30
C GLN A 86 -2.28 -12.60 2.14
N GLY A 87 -1.69 -13.80 2.02
CA GLY A 87 -2.03 -14.72 0.94
C GLY A 87 -1.70 -14.10 -0.41
N ASP A 88 -2.71 -13.89 -1.25
CA ASP A 88 -2.63 -13.24 -2.56
C ASP A 88 -2.96 -11.75 -2.54
N SER A 89 -3.35 -11.20 -1.39
CA SER A 89 -3.82 -9.81 -1.24
C SER A 89 -2.71 -8.90 -0.73
N ILE A 90 -2.62 -7.72 -1.33
CA ILE A 90 -1.78 -6.59 -0.93
C ILE A 90 -2.69 -5.38 -0.71
N LYS A 91 -2.61 -4.78 0.47
CA LYS A 91 -3.25 -3.52 0.82
C LYS A 91 -2.19 -2.48 1.13
N VAL A 92 -2.28 -1.32 0.50
CA VAL A 92 -1.61 -0.09 0.95
C VAL A 92 -2.70 0.89 1.36
N GLU A 93 -2.53 1.50 2.52
CA GLU A 93 -3.52 2.42 3.10
C GLU A 93 -2.81 3.65 3.64
N SER A 94 -3.33 4.82 3.28
CA SER A 94 -2.93 6.11 3.83
C SER A 94 -4.15 6.72 4.51
N GLY A 95 -4.12 6.75 5.84
CA GLY A 95 -5.17 7.36 6.66
C GLY A 95 -5.07 8.88 6.60
N TYR A 96 -6.20 9.57 6.34
CA TYR A 96 -6.21 11.02 6.08
C TYR A 96 -5.17 11.44 5.03
N GLY A 97 -5.08 10.67 3.94
CA GLY A 97 -4.16 10.86 2.83
C GLY A 97 -4.13 12.28 2.28
N GLY A 98 -2.95 12.71 1.82
CA GLY A 98 -2.67 14.08 1.40
C GLY A 98 -2.23 14.99 2.54
N ARG A 99 -2.26 14.51 3.80
CA ARG A 99 -1.69 15.19 4.97
C ARG A 99 -0.48 14.42 5.48
N GLY A 100 0.69 15.05 5.45
CA GLY A 100 1.91 14.44 5.97
C GLY A 100 2.55 13.40 5.05
N ASP A 101 2.11 13.32 3.79
CA ASP A 101 2.58 12.36 2.79
C ASP A 101 4.06 12.52 2.45
N VAL A 102 4.90 11.70 3.09
CA VAL A 102 6.32 11.51 2.72
C VAL A 102 6.56 10.13 2.09
N ASN A 103 5.64 9.18 2.28
CA ASN A 103 5.92 7.76 2.05
C ASN A 103 5.32 7.21 0.74
N ASN A 104 4.41 7.93 0.08
CA ASN A 104 3.65 7.39 -1.06
C ASN A 104 4.56 6.97 -2.22
N GLN A 105 5.69 7.67 -2.41
CA GLN A 105 6.68 7.27 -3.40
C GLN A 105 7.42 5.99 -2.99
N ALA A 106 7.80 5.84 -1.72
CA ALA A 106 8.47 4.63 -1.23
C ALA A 106 7.56 3.40 -1.34
N GLU A 107 6.27 3.53 -0.99
CA GLU A 107 5.27 2.48 -1.21
C GLU A 107 5.14 2.13 -2.70
N THR A 108 5.11 3.13 -3.56
CA THR A 108 5.05 2.93 -5.02
C THR A 108 6.27 2.17 -5.51
N ASP A 109 7.48 2.60 -5.15
CA ASP A 109 8.73 1.96 -5.56
C ASP A 109 8.80 0.50 -5.06
N PHE A 110 8.31 0.24 -3.84
CA PHE A 110 8.18 -1.11 -3.29
C PHE A 110 7.24 -1.99 -4.11
N LEU A 111 6.05 -1.51 -4.45
CA LEU A 111 5.09 -2.25 -5.29
C LEU A 111 5.68 -2.51 -6.68
N LEU A 112 6.36 -1.53 -7.28
CA LEU A 112 7.01 -1.69 -8.56
C LEU A 112 8.13 -2.74 -8.53
N HIS A 113 8.93 -2.75 -7.46
CA HIS A 113 9.94 -3.78 -7.26
C HIS A 113 9.32 -5.17 -7.14
N LEU A 114 8.27 -5.30 -6.33
CA LEU A 114 7.57 -6.57 -6.10
C LEU A 114 6.96 -7.12 -7.40
N PHE A 115 6.26 -6.28 -8.16
CA PHE A 115 5.60 -6.67 -9.41
C PHE A 115 6.57 -6.88 -10.58
N ALA A 116 7.83 -6.45 -10.46
CA ALA A 116 8.88 -6.74 -11.43
C ALA A 116 9.55 -8.12 -11.22
N LEU A 117 9.27 -8.80 -10.10
CA LEU A 117 9.85 -10.12 -9.83
C LEU A 117 9.24 -11.18 -10.77
N PRO A 118 10.05 -12.02 -11.43
CA PRO A 118 9.60 -12.91 -12.51
C PRO A 118 8.61 -14.00 -12.05
N ASN A 119 8.56 -14.30 -10.76
CA ASN A 119 7.67 -15.31 -10.18
C ASN A 119 6.46 -14.70 -9.45
N ILE A 120 6.24 -13.39 -9.62
CA ILE A 120 5.09 -12.68 -9.07
C ILE A 120 4.29 -12.10 -10.23
N THR A 121 3.04 -12.53 -10.35
CA THR A 121 2.11 -12.05 -11.36
C THR A 121 1.00 -11.27 -10.69
N LEU A 122 0.92 -9.97 -10.96
CA LEU A 122 -0.22 -9.14 -10.57
C LEU A 122 -1.46 -9.53 -11.40
N GLN A 123 -2.56 -9.88 -10.74
CA GLN A 123 -3.83 -10.28 -11.34
C GLN A 123 -4.84 -9.12 -11.39
N SER A 124 -4.83 -8.23 -10.40
CA SER A 124 -5.67 -7.04 -10.39
C SER A 124 -5.14 -5.99 -9.44
N TRP A 125 -5.51 -4.73 -9.68
CA TRP A 125 -5.26 -3.64 -8.76
C TRP A 125 -6.36 -2.59 -8.88
N GLN A 126 -6.57 -1.85 -7.80
CA GLN A 126 -7.46 -0.70 -7.77
C GLN A 126 -6.97 0.33 -6.75
N VAL A 127 -7.23 1.59 -7.06
CA VAL A 127 -6.97 2.73 -6.19
C VAL A 127 -8.31 3.33 -5.81
N LEU A 128 -8.54 3.46 -4.50
CA LEU A 128 -9.79 3.93 -3.93
C LEU A 128 -9.57 5.13 -3.00
N ALA A 129 -10.64 5.88 -2.80
CA ALA A 129 -10.75 6.90 -1.78
C ALA A 129 -12.05 6.67 -0.98
N GLY A 130 -12.04 6.91 0.33
CA GLY A 130 -13.21 6.74 1.18
C GLY A 130 -12.86 6.86 2.66
N GLY A 131 -13.49 6.04 3.50
CA GLY A 131 -13.21 6.00 4.95
C GLY A 131 -13.94 7.07 5.74
N GLU A 132 -13.90 7.00 7.08
CA GLU A 132 -14.49 7.99 8.00
C GLU A 132 -15.93 8.46 7.66
N GLY A 133 -16.81 7.53 7.28
CA GLY A 133 -18.20 7.83 6.93
C GLY A 133 -18.42 8.31 5.49
N TYR A 134 -17.38 8.30 4.64
CA TYR A 134 -17.47 8.48 3.20
C TYR A 134 -17.56 7.13 2.48
N ASP A 135 -18.38 7.08 1.42
CA ASP A 135 -18.44 5.91 0.54
C ASP A 135 -17.09 5.69 -0.17
N TYR A 136 -16.73 4.42 -0.35
CA TYR A 136 -15.55 4.08 -1.14
C TYR A 136 -15.81 4.26 -2.63
N VAL A 137 -14.94 5.02 -3.29
CA VAL A 137 -14.98 5.28 -4.72
C VAL A 137 -13.69 4.81 -5.37
N VAL A 138 -13.83 3.99 -6.43
CA VAL A 138 -12.70 3.56 -7.26
C VAL A 138 -12.28 4.71 -8.17
N SER A 139 -11.04 5.17 -8.03
CA SER A 139 -10.45 6.22 -8.88
C SER A 139 -9.74 5.65 -10.11
N ALA A 140 -9.10 4.49 -9.96
CA ALA A 140 -8.43 3.77 -11.04
C ALA A 140 -8.40 2.26 -10.75
N ALA A 141 -8.32 1.45 -11.80
CA ALA A 141 -8.17 0.00 -11.67
C ALA A 141 -7.53 -0.60 -12.93
N GLY A 142 -6.99 -1.81 -12.79
CA GLY A 142 -6.42 -2.58 -13.89
C GLY A 142 -6.21 -4.05 -13.55
N THR A 143 -5.71 -4.82 -14.51
CA THR A 143 -5.72 -6.30 -14.48
C THR A 143 -4.33 -6.92 -14.50
N ASP A 144 -3.27 -6.12 -14.50
CA ASP A 144 -1.89 -6.61 -14.60
C ASP A 144 -0.87 -5.54 -14.20
N ALA A 145 0.40 -5.96 -14.09
CA ALA A 145 1.51 -5.06 -13.76
C ALA A 145 1.76 -4.01 -14.87
N GLY A 146 1.44 -4.32 -16.13
CA GLY A 146 1.63 -3.39 -17.25
C GLY A 146 0.68 -2.19 -17.18
N SER A 147 -0.61 -2.45 -16.89
CA SER A 147 -1.63 -1.44 -16.66
C SER A 147 -1.35 -0.63 -15.40
N PHE A 148 -0.81 -1.25 -14.35
CA PHE A 148 -0.34 -0.51 -13.17
C PHE A 148 0.80 0.45 -13.52
N MET A 149 1.83 -0.02 -14.24
CA MET A 149 2.94 0.83 -14.72
C MET A 149 2.46 1.97 -15.62
N ALA A 150 1.51 1.69 -16.52
CA ALA A 150 0.94 2.71 -17.39
C ALA A 150 0.17 3.78 -16.60
N TYR A 151 -0.58 3.38 -15.58
CA TYR A 151 -1.28 4.31 -14.68
C TYR A 151 -0.32 5.24 -13.92
N LEU A 152 0.87 4.77 -13.58
CA LEU A 152 1.89 5.57 -12.87
C LEU A 152 2.76 6.41 -13.81
N SER A 153 2.65 6.23 -15.13
CA SER A 153 3.52 6.92 -16.07
C SER A 153 3.15 8.42 -16.15
N PRO A 154 4.15 9.32 -16.24
CA PRO A 154 3.92 10.71 -16.56
C PRO A 154 3.34 10.81 -17.98
N ASP A 155 2.48 11.80 -18.19
CA ASP A 155 1.93 12.12 -19.51
C ASP A 155 3.01 12.67 -20.46
#